data_AF-A0A131Y5B5-F1
#
_entry.id   AF-A0A131Y5B5-F1
#
_cell.length_a   1.000
_cell.length_b   1.000
_cell.length_c   1.000
_cell.angle_alpha   90.00
_cell.angle_beta   90.00
_cell.angle_gamma   90.00
#
_symmetry.space_group_name_H-M   'P 1'
#
loop_
_entity.id
_entity.type
_entity.pdbx_description
1 polymer ?
#
loop_
_entity_poly.entity_id
_entity_poly.type
_entity_poly.pdbx_seq_one_letter_code
_entity_poly.pdbx_strand_id
1 'polypeptide(L)'
;EITSSERKREMLKISQDLLCLQTSLNQWLEEVRTLEKNTSKELKDATLKISDHLSGLNTCVEQCREDAREAARNTKEQLEAQSSRLSEQLVRIETQVFAATNKEQKVDIEDTVKTDMAQELRAKSEELMNVTKSISDCVLRLCANKELHWTFKGWEDFKKSALDEGLKETYSPIQYVCGYNVCLLIQLKQKEGQTILGLFMCIRPGVNDSKLEWPFSKTYTLGVIHPKDKAKRKIHKVDASKYPDKQNLQMPKQGGNRGLGTPNFSTANELESEGFVNDDALHLFLHVEP
;
A
#
# COMPACT_ATOMS: atom_id res chain seq x y z
N GLU A 1 51.01 -151.00 32.24
CA GLU A 1 49.80 -150.86 33.07
C GLU A 1 50.00 -149.76 34.08
N ILE A 2 49.33 -148.64 33.92
CA ILE A 2 49.09 -147.80 35.09
C ILE A 2 47.92 -148.47 35.77
N THR A 3 48.23 -149.07 36.91
CA THR A 3 47.27 -149.82 37.71
C THR A 3 46.05 -148.95 37.97
N SER A 4 44.87 -149.57 38.03
CA SER A 4 43.58 -148.91 38.31
C SER A 4 43.63 -147.90 39.48
N SER A 5 44.61 -148.04 40.38
CA SER A 5 44.85 -147.19 41.55
C SER A 5 45.35 -145.76 41.25
N GLU A 6 46.21 -145.53 40.26
CA GLU A 6 46.83 -144.21 40.00
C GLU A 6 45.90 -143.30 39.19
N ARG A 7 45.24 -143.87 38.18
CA ARG A 7 44.19 -143.20 37.41
C ARG A 7 43.05 -142.73 38.31
N LYS A 8 42.73 -143.51 39.36
CA LYS A 8 41.76 -143.12 40.39
C LYS A 8 42.19 -141.88 41.18
N ARG A 9 43.48 -141.69 41.48
CA ARG A 9 43.99 -140.54 42.26
C ARG A 9 43.98 -139.24 41.46
N GLU A 10 44.41 -139.26 40.19
CA GLU A 10 44.34 -138.06 39.35
C GLU A 10 42.91 -137.66 39.03
N MET A 11 42.04 -138.64 38.78
CA MET A 11 40.61 -138.41 38.58
C MET A 11 39.96 -137.80 39.82
N LEU A 12 40.39 -138.19 41.03
CA LEU A 12 40.00 -137.55 42.29
C LEU A 12 40.49 -136.09 42.39
N LYS A 13 41.75 -135.80 42.03
CA LYS A 13 42.31 -134.44 42.09
C LYS A 13 41.64 -133.50 41.08
N ILE A 14 41.43 -133.95 39.84
CA ILE A 14 40.67 -133.22 38.82
C ILE A 14 39.24 -132.96 39.30
N SER A 15 38.60 -133.96 39.92
CA SER A 15 37.27 -133.78 40.52
C SER A 15 37.26 -132.72 41.62
N GLN A 16 38.34 -132.60 42.40
CA GLN A 16 38.45 -131.66 43.51
C GLN A 16 38.76 -130.23 43.03
N ASP A 17 39.63 -130.09 42.02
CA ASP A 17 39.93 -128.81 41.38
C ASP A 17 38.71 -128.26 40.61
N LEU A 18 37.96 -129.14 39.92
CA LEU A 18 36.67 -128.78 39.30
C LEU A 18 35.66 -128.28 40.34
N LEU A 19 35.59 -128.93 41.50
CA LEU A 19 34.74 -128.51 42.62
C LEU A 19 35.15 -127.14 43.18
N CYS A 20 36.46 -126.87 43.31
CA CYS A 20 36.98 -125.60 43.79
C CYS A 20 36.73 -124.46 42.78
N LEU A 21 36.93 -124.72 41.49
CA LEU A 21 36.62 -123.77 40.42
C LEU A 21 35.12 -123.49 40.33
N GLN A 22 34.27 -124.52 40.43
CA GLN A 22 32.82 -124.35 40.47
C GLN A 22 32.38 -123.49 41.66
N THR A 23 32.98 -123.69 42.83
CA THR A 23 32.68 -122.89 44.03
C THR A 23 33.11 -121.43 43.86
N SER A 24 34.30 -121.19 43.29
CA SER A 24 34.82 -119.84 43.03
C SER A 24 34.01 -119.10 41.96
N LEU A 25 33.60 -119.79 40.90
CA LEU A 25 32.74 -119.22 39.85
C LEU A 25 31.36 -118.85 40.40
N ASN A 26 30.78 -119.70 41.25
CA ASN A 26 29.51 -119.42 41.91
C ASN A 26 29.63 -118.21 42.85
N GLN A 27 30.74 -118.08 43.59
CA GLN A 27 31.00 -116.92 44.44
C GLN A 27 31.12 -115.63 43.62
N TRP A 28 31.88 -115.65 42.53
CA TRP A 28 32.05 -114.49 41.65
C TRP A 28 30.73 -114.07 40.99
N LEU A 29 29.92 -115.05 40.56
CA LEU A 29 28.58 -114.79 40.01
C LEU A 29 27.69 -114.05 41.03
N GLU A 30 27.76 -114.41 42.31
CA GLU A 30 26.95 -113.79 43.36
C GLU A 30 27.45 -112.37 43.72
N GLU A 31 28.76 -112.13 43.68
CA GLU A 31 29.35 -110.80 43.83
C GLU A 31 28.96 -109.87 42.69
N VAL A 32 29.01 -110.34 41.44
CA VAL A 32 28.56 -109.57 40.26
C VAL A 32 27.08 -109.24 40.35
N ARG A 33 26.22 -110.19 40.73
CA ARG A 33 24.79 -109.93 40.96
C ARG A 33 24.55 -108.90 42.06
N THR A 34 25.31 -108.96 43.14
CA THR A 34 25.19 -108.01 44.25
C THR A 34 25.61 -106.60 43.81
N LEU A 35 26.71 -106.48 43.06
CA LEU A 35 27.19 -105.21 42.51
C LEU A 35 26.22 -104.61 41.49
N GLU A 36 25.66 -105.43 40.59
CA GLU A 36 24.64 -105.03 39.62
C GLU A 36 23.40 -104.47 40.34
N LYS A 37 22.92 -105.19 41.37
CA LYS A 37 21.76 -104.77 42.15
C LYS A 37 22.01 -103.46 42.90
N ASN A 38 23.19 -103.28 43.48
CA ASN A 38 23.56 -102.05 44.17
C ASN A 38 23.66 -100.86 43.20
N THR A 39 24.36 -101.02 42.07
CA THR A 39 24.50 -99.98 41.04
C THR A 39 23.13 -99.61 40.44
N SER A 40 22.28 -100.61 40.17
CA SER A 40 20.92 -100.39 39.67
C SER A 40 20.07 -99.57 40.65
N LYS A 41 20.20 -99.84 41.96
CA LYS A 41 19.53 -99.07 43.01
C LYS A 41 20.02 -97.62 43.06
N GLU A 42 21.33 -97.40 43.04
CA GLU A 42 21.92 -96.05 43.04
C GLU A 42 21.50 -95.23 41.81
N LEU A 43 21.50 -95.85 40.62
CA LEU A 43 21.06 -95.21 39.39
C LEU A 43 19.58 -94.82 39.45
N LYS A 44 18.73 -95.69 40.02
CA LYS A 44 17.31 -95.41 40.22
C LYS A 44 17.11 -94.24 41.19
N ASP A 45 17.82 -94.22 42.31
CA ASP A 45 17.74 -93.14 43.30
C ASP A 45 18.23 -91.80 42.72
N ALA A 46 19.31 -91.81 41.94
CA ALA A 46 19.80 -90.61 41.24
C ALA A 46 18.80 -90.11 40.20
N THR A 47 18.18 -91.01 39.43
CA THR A 47 17.16 -90.68 38.43
C THR A 47 15.93 -90.03 39.08
N LEU A 48 15.48 -90.55 40.23
CA LEU A 48 14.37 -89.96 40.99
C LEU A 48 14.71 -88.55 41.47
N LYS A 49 15.90 -88.33 42.04
CA LYS A 49 16.34 -86.99 42.47
C LYS A 49 16.40 -85.99 41.33
N ILE A 50 16.90 -86.40 40.15
CA ILE A 50 16.92 -85.56 38.96
C ILE A 50 15.49 -85.20 38.51
N SER A 51 14.57 -86.18 38.53
CA SER A 51 13.17 -85.95 38.20
C SER A 51 12.52 -84.93 39.14
N ASP A 52 12.77 -85.05 40.45
CA ASP A 52 12.25 -84.10 41.44
C ASP A 52 12.80 -82.68 41.23
N HIS A 53 14.11 -82.56 40.97
CA HIS A 53 14.74 -81.28 40.69
C HIS A 53 14.20 -80.64 39.39
N LEU A 54 14.00 -81.43 38.33
CA LEU A 54 13.42 -80.94 37.07
C LEU A 54 11.97 -80.48 37.26
N SER A 55 11.18 -81.20 38.05
CA SER A 55 9.83 -80.78 38.41
C SER A 55 9.84 -79.46 39.18
N GLY A 56 10.69 -79.33 40.19
CA GLY A 56 10.84 -78.08 40.95
C GLY A 56 11.28 -76.91 40.09
N LEU A 57 12.24 -77.12 39.17
CA LEU A 57 12.71 -76.10 38.25
C LEU A 57 11.60 -75.64 37.30
N ASN A 58 10.81 -76.56 36.75
CA ASN A 58 9.68 -76.23 35.89
C ASN A 58 8.65 -75.36 36.62
N THR A 59 8.32 -75.69 37.88
CA THR A 59 7.42 -74.86 38.70
C THR A 59 7.99 -73.45 38.90
N CYS A 60 9.28 -73.32 39.23
CA CYS A 60 9.92 -72.01 39.38
C CYS A 60 9.93 -71.20 38.07
N VAL A 61 10.20 -71.83 36.92
CA VAL A 61 10.20 -71.17 35.61
C VAL A 61 8.81 -70.66 35.26
N GLU A 62 7.77 -71.46 35.51
CA GLU A 62 6.39 -71.06 35.26
C GLU A 62 5.95 -69.90 36.15
N GLN A 63 6.34 -69.89 37.43
CA GLN A 63 6.08 -68.77 38.32
C GLN A 63 6.80 -67.50 37.87
N CYS A 64 8.11 -67.57 37.59
CA CYS A 64 8.88 -66.43 37.09
C CYS A 64 8.29 -65.86 35.79
N ARG A 65 7.77 -66.73 34.91
CA ARG A 65 7.13 -66.31 33.67
C ARG A 65 5.84 -65.53 33.94
N GLU A 66 5.05 -65.95 34.91
CA GLU A 66 3.82 -65.25 35.25
C GLU A 66 4.09 -63.92 35.96
N ASP A 67 5.03 -63.89 36.91
CA ASP A 67 5.46 -62.66 37.57
C ASP A 67 5.97 -61.62 36.55
N ALA A 68 6.72 -62.07 35.53
CA ALA A 68 7.19 -61.21 34.45
C ALA A 68 6.04 -60.66 33.59
N ARG A 69 5.00 -61.46 33.33
CA ARG A 69 3.82 -60.99 32.58
C ARG A 69 3.01 -59.98 33.39
N GLU A 70 2.86 -60.20 34.69
CA GLU A 70 2.15 -59.28 35.58
C GLU A 70 2.90 -57.94 35.67
N ALA A 71 4.22 -57.96 35.86
CA ALA A 71 5.05 -56.76 35.87
C ALA A 71 4.94 -55.98 34.53
N ALA A 72 4.96 -56.69 33.39
CA ALA A 72 4.80 -56.07 32.08
C ALA A 72 3.40 -55.44 31.90
N ARG A 73 2.34 -56.07 32.43
CA ARG A 73 0.98 -55.51 32.41
C ARG A 73 0.89 -54.22 33.24
N ASN A 74 1.39 -54.25 34.46
CA ASN A 74 1.34 -53.10 35.39
C ASN A 74 2.09 -51.88 34.82
N THR A 75 3.27 -52.09 34.25
CA THR A 75 4.06 -51.01 33.62
C THR A 75 3.38 -50.43 32.40
N LYS A 76 2.74 -51.26 31.57
CA LYS A 76 1.95 -50.80 30.42
C LYS A 76 0.77 -49.92 30.86
N GLU A 77 0.00 -50.37 31.83
CA GLU A 77 -1.16 -49.62 32.36
C GLU A 77 -0.73 -48.27 32.96
N GLN A 78 0.39 -48.25 33.69
CA GLN A 78 0.95 -47.02 34.24
C GLN A 78 1.37 -46.02 33.14
N LEU A 79 1.99 -46.50 32.06
CA LEU A 79 2.41 -45.66 30.95
C LEU A 79 1.21 -45.07 30.19
N GLU A 80 0.17 -45.87 29.96
CA GLU A 80 -1.07 -45.42 29.30
C GLU A 80 -1.77 -44.33 30.14
N ALA A 81 -1.85 -44.50 31.46
CA ALA A 81 -2.42 -43.50 32.37
C ALA A 81 -1.61 -42.18 32.37
N GLN A 82 -0.28 -42.24 32.36
CA GLN A 82 0.56 -41.04 32.29
C GLN A 82 0.40 -40.31 30.95
N SER A 83 0.36 -41.04 29.84
CA SER A 83 0.17 -40.48 28.50
C SER A 83 -1.18 -39.74 28.37
N SER A 84 -2.26 -40.35 28.88
CA SER A 84 -3.59 -39.74 28.92
C SER A 84 -3.59 -38.43 29.72
N ARG A 85 -2.99 -38.42 30.92
CA ARG A 85 -2.89 -37.22 31.77
C ARG A 85 -2.12 -36.08 31.10
N LEU A 86 -0.99 -36.38 30.45
CA LEU A 86 -0.20 -35.36 29.73
C LEU A 86 -0.97 -34.77 28.55
N SER A 87 -1.72 -35.61 27.83
CA SER A 87 -2.53 -35.17 26.70
C SER A 87 -3.64 -34.19 27.13
N GLU A 88 -4.31 -34.47 28.26
CA GLU A 88 -5.32 -33.56 28.82
C GLU A 88 -4.71 -32.22 29.26
N GLN A 89 -3.49 -32.23 29.82
CA GLN A 89 -2.80 -30.99 30.21
C GLN A 89 -2.42 -30.14 29.00
N LEU A 90 -1.95 -30.75 27.91
CA LEU A 90 -1.62 -30.03 26.67
C LEU A 90 -2.84 -29.32 26.10
N VAL A 91 -3.99 -29.99 26.00
CA VAL A 91 -5.25 -29.40 25.50
C VAL A 91 -5.70 -28.22 26.37
N ARG A 92 -5.56 -28.33 27.70
CA ARG A 92 -5.89 -27.23 28.62
C ARG A 92 -5.00 -26.01 28.42
N ILE A 93 -3.68 -26.21 28.30
CA ILE A 93 -2.72 -25.14 28.06
C ILE A 93 -3.00 -24.47 26.72
N GLU A 94 -3.20 -25.26 25.66
CA GLU A 94 -3.53 -24.76 24.33
C GLU A 94 -4.77 -23.87 24.38
N THR A 95 -5.85 -24.34 25.00
CA THR A 95 -7.09 -23.59 25.16
C THR A 95 -6.89 -22.27 25.92
N GLN A 96 -6.10 -22.28 26.99
CA GLN A 96 -5.82 -21.09 27.80
C GLN A 96 -4.96 -20.05 27.06
N VAL A 97 -3.92 -20.49 26.35
CA VAL A 97 -3.03 -19.61 25.58
C VAL A 97 -3.80 -18.95 24.43
N PHE A 98 -4.63 -19.71 23.71
CA PHE A 98 -5.46 -19.16 22.64
C PHE A 98 -6.52 -18.18 23.15
N ALA A 99 -7.13 -18.44 24.32
CA ALA A 99 -8.10 -17.54 24.92
C ALA A 99 -7.48 -16.22 25.42
N ALA A 100 -6.28 -16.27 25.99
CA ALA A 100 -5.56 -15.09 26.49
C ALA A 100 -5.06 -14.19 25.34
N THR A 101 -4.59 -14.77 24.23
CA THR A 101 -3.96 -14.01 23.15
C THR A 101 -4.98 -13.28 22.26
N ASN A 102 -6.22 -13.78 22.16
CA ASN A 102 -7.20 -13.27 21.19
C ASN A 102 -8.07 -12.08 21.67
N LYS A 103 -8.13 -11.76 22.97
CA LYS A 103 -9.09 -10.75 23.49
C LYS A 103 -8.51 -9.34 23.68
N GLU A 104 -7.22 -9.18 23.95
CA GLU A 104 -6.66 -7.86 24.31
C GLU A 104 -6.03 -7.08 23.15
N GLN A 105 -5.58 -7.74 22.06
CA GLN A 105 -4.81 -7.04 21.02
C GLN A 105 -5.61 -6.52 19.82
N LYS A 106 -6.82 -7.03 19.56
CA LYS A 106 -7.50 -6.78 18.28
C LYS A 106 -8.34 -5.49 18.25
N VAL A 107 -8.97 -5.11 19.37
CA VAL A 107 -9.94 -4.00 19.40
C VAL A 107 -9.23 -2.64 19.50
N ASP A 108 -8.23 -2.51 20.37
CA ASP A 108 -7.54 -1.23 20.59
C ASP A 108 -6.71 -0.78 19.38
N ILE A 109 -6.09 -1.71 18.65
CA ILE A 109 -5.29 -1.39 17.46
C ILE A 109 -6.21 -0.94 16.32
N GLU A 110 -7.36 -1.60 16.13
CA GLU A 110 -8.30 -1.26 15.05
C GLU A 110 -8.93 0.13 15.28
N ASP A 111 -9.39 0.44 16.50
CA ASP A 111 -9.99 1.74 16.80
C ASP A 111 -8.99 2.90 16.76
N THR A 112 -7.73 2.66 17.17
CA THR A 112 -6.66 3.67 17.12
C THR A 112 -6.31 4.02 15.66
N VAL A 113 -6.08 3.00 14.81
CA VAL A 113 -5.75 3.22 13.39
C VAL A 113 -6.88 3.94 12.65
N LYS A 114 -8.14 3.60 12.97
CA LYS A 114 -9.31 4.21 12.33
C LYS A 114 -9.48 5.69 12.71
N THR A 115 -9.17 6.03 13.95
CA THR A 115 -9.26 7.41 14.47
C THR A 115 -8.19 8.30 13.83
N ASP A 116 -6.94 7.84 13.77
CA ASP A 116 -5.82 8.58 13.18
C ASP A 116 -6.06 8.87 11.69
N MET A 117 -6.48 7.87 10.92
CA MET A 117 -6.81 8.04 9.50
C MET A 117 -7.95 9.04 9.27
N ALA A 118 -8.99 9.01 10.12
CA ALA A 118 -10.09 9.96 10.01
C ALA A 118 -9.66 11.41 10.32
N GLN A 119 -8.71 11.58 11.24
CA GLN A 119 -8.18 12.88 11.62
C GLN A 119 -7.27 13.46 10.53
N GLU A 120 -6.39 12.64 9.95
CA GLU A 120 -5.53 13.05 8.83
C GLU A 120 -6.36 13.42 7.57
N LEU A 121 -7.41 12.64 7.27
CA LEU A 121 -8.31 12.93 6.16
C LEU A 121 -9.04 14.28 6.35
N ARG A 122 -9.50 14.58 7.56
CA ARG A 122 -10.12 15.87 7.88
C ARG A 122 -9.14 17.03 7.68
N ALA A 123 -7.92 16.91 8.20
CA ALA A 123 -6.89 17.96 8.06
C ALA A 123 -6.59 18.26 6.58
N LYS A 124 -6.40 17.22 5.75
CA LYS A 124 -6.18 17.40 4.31
C LYS A 124 -7.37 18.01 3.60
N SER A 125 -8.60 17.66 3.99
CA SER A 125 -9.80 18.27 3.41
C SER A 125 -9.88 19.77 3.72
N GLU A 126 -9.49 20.19 4.91
CA GLU A 126 -9.50 21.60 5.32
C GLU A 126 -8.42 22.40 4.58
N GLU A 127 -7.22 21.84 4.42
CA GLU A 127 -6.16 22.43 3.61
C GLU A 127 -6.60 22.63 2.15
N LEU A 128 -7.21 21.61 1.54
CA LEU A 128 -7.71 21.68 0.18
C LEU A 128 -8.77 22.79 0.02
N MET A 129 -9.71 22.88 0.97
CA MET A 129 -10.73 23.93 0.99
C MET A 129 -10.12 25.34 1.08
N ASN A 130 -9.09 25.52 1.91
CA ASN A 130 -8.39 26.80 2.04
C ASN A 130 -7.67 27.18 0.74
N VAL A 131 -7.01 26.24 0.08
CA VAL A 131 -6.36 26.46 -1.23
C VAL A 131 -7.40 26.80 -2.30
N THR A 132 -8.50 26.06 -2.38
CA THR A 132 -9.58 26.32 -3.34
C THR A 132 -10.19 27.71 -3.14
N LYS A 133 -10.43 28.12 -1.89
CA LYS A 133 -10.94 29.46 -1.58
C LYS A 133 -9.97 30.56 -2.01
N SER A 134 -8.68 30.40 -1.70
CA SER A 134 -7.64 31.35 -2.12
C SER A 134 -7.54 31.49 -3.64
N ILE A 135 -7.66 30.39 -4.38
CA ILE A 135 -7.70 30.41 -5.85
C ILE A 135 -8.94 31.13 -6.35
N SER A 136 -10.11 30.85 -5.77
CA SER A 136 -11.37 31.52 -6.11
C SER A 136 -11.29 33.03 -5.90
N ASP A 137 -10.77 33.48 -4.75
CA ASP A 137 -10.56 34.89 -4.44
C ASP A 137 -9.59 35.56 -5.43
N CYS A 138 -8.52 34.86 -5.82
CA CYS A 138 -7.58 35.35 -6.81
C CYS A 138 -8.25 35.53 -8.19
N VAL A 139 -9.04 34.56 -8.62
CA VAL A 139 -9.82 34.62 -9.88
C VAL A 139 -10.83 35.76 -9.83
N LEU A 140 -11.55 35.93 -8.71
CA LEU A 140 -12.49 37.03 -8.53
C LEU A 140 -11.80 38.39 -8.65
N ARG A 141 -10.61 38.58 -8.05
CA ARG A 141 -9.85 39.84 -8.21
C ARG A 141 -9.41 40.09 -9.65
N LEU A 142 -8.99 39.07 -10.38
CA LEU A 142 -8.60 39.21 -11.79
C LEU A 142 -9.80 39.54 -12.68
N CYS A 143 -10.97 38.97 -12.39
CA CYS A 143 -12.22 39.30 -13.07
C CYS A 143 -12.85 40.63 -12.61
N ALA A 144 -12.45 41.17 -11.45
CA ALA A 144 -13.03 42.38 -10.86
C ALA A 144 -12.50 43.69 -11.48
N ASN A 145 -11.36 43.67 -12.17
CA ASN A 145 -10.84 44.87 -12.82
C ASN A 145 -11.73 45.24 -14.00
N LYS A 146 -12.51 46.30 -13.82
CA LYS A 146 -13.44 46.84 -14.83
C LYS A 146 -12.83 47.98 -15.64
N GLU A 147 -11.62 48.41 -15.30
CA GLU A 147 -11.00 49.60 -15.86
C GLU A 147 -9.58 49.37 -16.33
N LEU A 148 -9.23 50.05 -17.42
CA LEU A 148 -7.87 50.23 -17.91
C LEU A 148 -7.65 51.74 -18.04
N HIS A 149 -6.56 52.24 -17.46
CA HIS A 149 -6.14 53.64 -17.57
C HIS A 149 -4.78 53.70 -18.25
N TRP A 150 -4.64 54.62 -19.19
CA TRP A 150 -3.41 54.81 -19.95
C TRP A 150 -3.05 56.29 -20.04
N THR A 151 -1.85 56.62 -19.56
CA THR A 151 -1.26 57.94 -19.81
C THR A 151 -0.36 57.85 -21.02
N PHE A 152 -0.84 58.35 -22.16
CA PHE A 152 -0.03 58.49 -23.36
C PHE A 152 0.87 59.72 -23.23
N LYS A 153 2.15 59.61 -23.58
CA LYS A 153 3.14 60.70 -23.61
C LYS A 153 3.67 60.88 -25.03
N GLY A 154 4.14 62.06 -25.39
CA GLY A 154 4.60 62.34 -26.75
C GLY A 154 3.49 62.84 -27.66
N TRP A 155 2.52 63.60 -27.13
CA TRP A 155 1.36 64.08 -27.87
C TRP A 155 1.73 64.96 -29.07
N GLU A 156 2.65 65.90 -28.90
CA GLU A 156 3.09 66.82 -29.95
C GLU A 156 3.78 66.08 -31.10
N ASP A 157 4.72 65.18 -30.79
CA ASP A 157 5.41 64.36 -31.80
C ASP A 157 4.44 63.42 -32.52
N PHE A 158 3.44 62.91 -31.81
CA PHE A 158 2.41 62.05 -32.39
C PHE A 158 1.51 62.82 -33.36
N LYS A 159 1.09 64.04 -33.02
CA LYS A 159 0.37 64.95 -33.93
C LYS A 159 1.19 65.29 -35.16
N LYS A 160 2.47 65.64 -34.98
CA LYS A 160 3.37 65.97 -36.10
C LYS A 160 3.51 64.78 -37.05
N SER A 161 3.75 63.59 -36.50
CA SER A 161 3.83 62.36 -37.29
C SER A 161 2.52 62.10 -38.06
N ALA A 162 1.36 62.37 -37.45
CA ALA A 162 0.07 62.24 -38.10
C ALA A 162 -0.18 63.29 -39.20
N LEU A 163 0.37 64.50 -39.07
CA LEU A 163 0.37 65.52 -40.12
C LEU A 163 1.20 65.06 -41.32
N ASP A 164 2.39 64.51 -41.08
CA ASP A 164 3.33 64.11 -42.12
C ASP A 164 2.88 62.81 -42.85
N GLU A 165 2.41 61.81 -42.10
CA GLU A 165 2.01 60.48 -42.62
C GLU A 165 0.51 60.40 -42.99
N GLY A 166 -0.30 61.40 -42.59
CA GLY A 166 -1.75 61.46 -42.78
C GLY A 166 -2.58 60.64 -41.78
N LEU A 167 -1.99 59.60 -41.19
CA LEU A 167 -2.56 58.79 -40.11
C LEU A 167 -1.43 58.29 -39.20
N LYS A 168 -1.58 58.45 -37.89
CA LYS A 168 -0.70 57.81 -36.90
C LYS A 168 -1.51 57.01 -35.90
N GLU A 169 -1.03 55.83 -35.54
CA GLU A 169 -1.67 54.97 -34.55
C GLU A 169 -0.69 54.46 -33.48
N THR A 170 -1.19 54.24 -32.27
CA THR A 170 -0.44 53.57 -31.21
C THR A 170 -1.38 52.86 -30.24
N TYR A 171 -0.82 51.89 -29.51
CA TYR A 171 -1.55 51.00 -28.61
C TYR A 171 -1.10 51.20 -27.17
N SER A 172 -2.04 51.09 -26.22
CA SER A 172 -1.69 50.99 -24.80
C SER A 172 -1.04 49.63 -24.52
N PRO A 173 -0.36 49.50 -23.36
CA PRO A 173 -0.09 48.20 -22.76
C PRO A 173 -1.39 47.38 -22.65
N ILE A 174 -1.25 46.07 -22.76
CA ILE A 174 -2.37 45.13 -22.68
C ILE A 174 -2.67 44.85 -21.20
N GLN A 175 -3.96 44.83 -20.84
CA GLN A 175 -4.42 44.53 -19.48
C GLN A 175 -5.70 43.67 -19.52
N TYR A 176 -5.87 42.81 -18.52
CA TYR A 176 -7.12 42.07 -18.33
C TYR A 176 -8.20 42.98 -17.74
N VAL A 177 -9.32 43.10 -18.45
CA VAL A 177 -10.53 43.81 -18.02
C VAL A 177 -11.72 42.88 -18.15
N CYS A 178 -12.44 42.63 -17.05
CA CYS A 178 -13.53 41.65 -16.98
C CYS A 178 -13.14 40.26 -17.52
N GLY A 179 -11.89 39.84 -17.33
CA GLY A 179 -11.34 38.58 -17.84
C GLY A 179 -10.85 38.61 -19.30
N TYR A 180 -11.20 39.64 -20.08
CA TYR A 180 -10.76 39.81 -21.47
C TYR A 180 -9.41 40.52 -21.54
N ASN A 181 -8.51 40.04 -22.40
CA ASN A 181 -7.20 40.65 -22.62
C ASN A 181 -7.34 41.82 -23.61
N VAL A 182 -7.30 43.06 -23.13
CA VAL A 182 -7.65 44.25 -23.93
C VAL A 182 -6.56 45.32 -23.92
N CYS A 183 -6.55 46.18 -24.94
CA CYS A 183 -5.79 47.42 -24.95
C CYS A 183 -6.60 48.54 -25.63
N LEU A 184 -6.18 49.79 -25.39
CA LEU A 184 -6.66 50.95 -26.12
C LEU A 184 -5.84 51.16 -27.39
N LEU A 185 -6.50 51.60 -28.45
CA LEU A 185 -5.89 52.08 -29.68
C LEU A 185 -6.30 53.55 -29.86
N ILE A 186 -5.31 54.43 -30.00
CA ILE A 186 -5.53 55.81 -30.43
C ILE A 186 -5.03 55.99 -31.86
N GLN A 187 -5.78 56.77 -32.63
CA GLN A 187 -5.42 57.14 -33.99
C GLN A 187 -5.57 58.65 -34.15
N LEU A 188 -4.56 59.32 -34.71
CA LEU A 188 -4.69 60.71 -35.17
C LEU A 188 -4.76 60.72 -36.69
N LYS A 189 -5.79 61.33 -37.23
CA LYS A 189 -6.01 61.45 -38.68
C LYS A 189 -6.28 62.90 -39.07
N GLN A 190 -5.71 63.34 -40.18
CA GLN A 190 -6.11 64.61 -40.77
C GLN A 190 -7.42 64.50 -41.53
N LYS A 191 -8.36 65.39 -41.23
CA LYS A 191 -9.63 65.51 -41.95
C LYS A 191 -10.05 66.98 -41.97
N GLU A 192 -10.29 67.51 -43.18
CA GLU A 192 -10.81 68.87 -43.38
C GLU A 192 -10.01 69.96 -42.65
N GLY A 193 -8.68 69.83 -42.61
CA GLY A 193 -7.79 70.79 -41.94
C GLY A 193 -7.71 70.65 -40.42
N GLN A 194 -8.32 69.61 -39.84
CA GLN A 194 -8.26 69.31 -38.41
C GLN A 194 -7.62 67.94 -38.15
N THR A 195 -6.88 67.85 -37.06
CA THR A 195 -6.39 66.57 -36.53
C THR A 195 -7.43 65.97 -35.61
N ILE A 196 -8.00 64.83 -36.01
CA ILE A 196 -9.07 64.13 -35.29
C ILE A 196 -8.48 62.93 -34.55
N LEU A 197 -8.82 62.81 -33.27
CA LEU A 197 -8.55 61.63 -32.45
C LEU A 197 -9.65 60.59 -32.66
N GLY A 198 -9.25 59.39 -33.07
CA GLY A 198 -10.03 58.17 -32.94
C GLY A 198 -9.61 57.38 -31.70
N LEU A 199 -10.56 56.76 -31.03
CA LEU A 199 -10.35 55.97 -29.81
C LEU A 199 -11.12 54.65 -29.88
N PHE A 200 -10.41 53.55 -29.67
CA PHE A 200 -10.93 52.20 -29.84
C PHE A 200 -10.47 51.25 -28.73
N MET A 201 -11.31 50.26 -28.41
CA MET A 201 -10.95 49.09 -27.63
C MET A 201 -10.53 47.97 -28.59
N CYS A 202 -9.36 47.37 -28.35
CA CYS A 202 -8.87 46.20 -29.06
C CYS A 202 -8.86 44.99 -28.13
N ILE A 203 -9.43 43.87 -28.59
CA ILE A 203 -9.37 42.59 -27.88
C ILE A 203 -8.24 41.75 -28.46
N ARG A 204 -7.37 41.25 -27.59
CA ARG A 204 -6.15 40.48 -27.92
C ARG A 204 -6.31 39.04 -27.40
N PRO A 205 -5.58 38.06 -27.96
CA PRO A 205 -5.59 36.70 -27.44
C PRO A 205 -5.21 36.65 -25.96
N GLY A 206 -6.05 36.00 -25.16
CA GLY A 206 -5.89 35.84 -23.72
C GLY A 206 -5.87 34.37 -23.30
N VAL A 207 -5.28 34.08 -22.14
CA VAL A 207 -5.23 32.71 -21.61
C VAL A 207 -6.59 32.17 -21.17
N ASN A 208 -7.56 33.07 -21.01
CA ASN A 208 -8.91 32.77 -20.54
C ASN A 208 -9.95 32.69 -21.66
N ASP A 209 -9.56 32.92 -22.93
CA ASP A 209 -10.51 33.11 -24.03
C ASP A 209 -11.51 31.95 -24.17
N SER A 210 -11.09 30.69 -23.92
CA SER A 210 -11.97 29.52 -23.98
C SER A 210 -13.04 29.44 -22.90
N LYS A 211 -12.92 30.24 -21.83
CA LYS A 211 -13.85 30.28 -20.69
C LYS A 211 -14.76 31.52 -20.69
N LEU A 212 -14.55 32.44 -21.64
CA LEU A 212 -15.29 33.70 -21.73
C LEU A 212 -16.42 33.59 -22.76
N GLU A 213 -17.38 34.50 -22.65
CA GLU A 213 -18.48 34.62 -23.61
C GLU A 213 -17.99 35.28 -24.90
N TRP A 214 -18.40 34.73 -26.04
CA TRP A 214 -18.11 35.26 -27.37
C TRP A 214 -19.35 35.23 -28.27
N PRO A 215 -19.54 36.24 -29.14
CA PRO A 215 -18.75 37.47 -29.24
C PRO A 215 -18.85 38.32 -27.97
N PHE A 216 -17.86 39.19 -27.75
CA PHE A 216 -17.87 40.14 -26.65
C PHE A 216 -19.14 40.99 -26.70
N SER A 217 -19.94 40.95 -25.65
CA SER A 217 -21.30 41.49 -25.60
C SER A 217 -21.49 42.58 -24.53
N LYS A 218 -20.45 42.88 -23.73
CA LYS A 218 -20.55 43.84 -22.64
C LYS A 218 -20.60 45.28 -23.14
N THR A 219 -21.26 46.14 -22.38
CA THR A 219 -21.22 47.58 -22.61
C THR A 219 -19.93 48.16 -22.04
N TYR A 220 -19.28 49.06 -22.77
CA TYR A 220 -18.06 49.70 -22.33
C TYR A 220 -18.01 51.19 -22.69
N THR A 221 -17.23 51.93 -21.93
CA THR A 221 -17.02 53.36 -22.10
C THR A 221 -15.54 53.62 -22.36
N LEU A 222 -15.27 54.30 -23.46
CA LEU A 222 -13.96 54.84 -23.81
C LEU A 222 -13.94 56.33 -23.46
N GLY A 223 -12.81 56.86 -23.02
CA GLY A 223 -12.75 58.30 -22.81
C GLY A 223 -11.38 58.86 -22.49
N VAL A 224 -11.37 60.18 -22.30
CA VAL A 224 -10.23 60.95 -21.78
C VAL A 224 -10.64 61.67 -20.50
N ILE A 225 -9.71 61.78 -19.56
CA ILE A 225 -9.94 62.37 -18.23
C ILE A 225 -9.02 63.57 -18.09
N HIS A 226 -9.56 64.69 -17.60
CA HIS A 226 -8.74 65.86 -17.33
C HIS A 226 -7.79 65.58 -16.14
N PRO A 227 -6.49 65.88 -16.27
CA PRO A 227 -5.47 65.46 -15.30
C PRO A 227 -5.66 66.04 -13.89
N LYS A 228 -6.27 67.24 -13.79
CA LYS A 228 -6.51 67.94 -12.52
C LYS A 228 -7.96 67.84 -12.02
N ASP A 229 -8.88 67.43 -12.87
CA ASP A 229 -10.32 67.37 -12.56
C ASP A 229 -10.91 66.09 -13.12
N LYS A 230 -10.97 65.05 -12.28
CA LYS A 230 -11.46 63.72 -12.70
C LYS A 230 -12.95 63.72 -13.08
N ALA A 231 -13.72 64.73 -12.68
CA ALA A 231 -15.13 64.85 -13.08
C ALA A 231 -15.27 65.35 -14.52
N LYS A 232 -14.31 66.17 -14.99
CA LYS A 232 -14.23 66.62 -16.38
C LYS A 232 -13.65 65.50 -17.26
N ARG A 233 -14.54 64.87 -18.02
CA ARG A 233 -14.22 63.76 -18.94
C ARG A 233 -15.00 63.89 -20.24
N LYS A 234 -14.37 63.54 -21.36
CA LYS A 234 -15.07 63.24 -22.62
C LYS A 234 -15.20 61.73 -22.73
N ILE A 235 -16.37 61.23 -23.12
CA ILE A 235 -16.67 59.79 -23.13
C ILE A 235 -17.42 59.38 -24.40
N HIS A 236 -17.19 58.13 -24.81
CA HIS A 236 -17.92 57.45 -25.85
C HIS A 236 -18.32 56.07 -25.34
N LYS A 237 -19.63 55.81 -25.27
CA LYS A 237 -20.20 54.56 -24.79
C LYS A 237 -20.54 53.66 -25.97
N VAL A 238 -20.13 52.40 -25.90
CA VAL A 238 -20.41 51.36 -26.88
C VAL A 238 -21.14 50.22 -26.21
N ASP A 239 -22.31 49.88 -26.75
CA ASP A 239 -23.04 48.67 -26.39
C ASP A 239 -22.69 47.58 -27.40
N ALA A 240 -21.76 46.68 -27.01
CA ALA A 240 -21.23 45.67 -27.92
C ALA A 240 -22.26 44.60 -28.30
N SER A 241 -23.28 44.38 -27.44
CA SER A 241 -24.36 43.41 -27.69
C SER A 241 -25.16 43.71 -28.97
N LYS A 242 -25.18 44.97 -29.41
CA LYS A 242 -25.86 45.42 -30.63
C LYS A 242 -25.11 45.06 -31.92
N TYR A 243 -23.90 44.54 -31.81
CA TYR A 243 -23.01 44.32 -32.95
C TYR A 243 -22.41 42.90 -32.96
N PRO A 244 -23.20 41.83 -32.78
CA PRO A 244 -22.67 40.48 -32.60
C PRO A 244 -21.86 40.01 -33.81
N ASP A 245 -22.21 40.44 -35.02
CA ASP A 245 -21.55 40.02 -36.26
C ASP A 245 -20.23 40.77 -36.53
N LYS A 246 -19.86 41.77 -35.71
CA LYS A 246 -18.61 42.51 -35.90
C LYS A 246 -17.43 41.62 -35.55
N GLN A 247 -16.56 41.38 -36.52
CA GLN A 247 -15.31 40.64 -36.34
C GLN A 247 -14.43 41.22 -35.22
N ASN A 248 -14.53 42.52 -34.93
CA ASN A 248 -13.84 43.19 -33.83
C ASN A 248 -14.14 42.58 -32.44
N LEU A 249 -15.32 42.00 -32.28
CA LEU A 249 -15.85 41.47 -31.02
C LEU A 249 -15.78 39.95 -30.93
N GLN A 250 -15.40 39.27 -32.00
CA GLN A 250 -15.29 37.82 -32.03
C GLN A 250 -14.08 37.35 -31.21
N MET A 251 -14.01 36.06 -30.86
CA MET A 251 -12.84 35.53 -30.17
C MET A 251 -11.57 35.79 -31.00
N PRO A 252 -10.56 36.49 -30.46
CA PRO A 252 -9.40 36.90 -31.23
C PRO A 252 -8.56 35.70 -31.67
N LYS A 253 -8.16 35.70 -32.95
CA LYS A 253 -7.20 34.75 -33.51
C LYS A 253 -5.79 35.34 -33.47
N GLN A 254 -4.81 34.68 -34.12
CA GLN A 254 -3.44 35.20 -34.20
C GLN A 254 -3.42 36.65 -34.72
N GLY A 255 -2.75 37.54 -33.98
CA GLY A 255 -2.64 38.98 -34.30
C GLY A 255 -3.65 39.89 -33.58
N GLY A 256 -4.73 39.34 -33.02
CA GLY A 256 -5.79 40.11 -32.33
C GLY A 256 -6.79 40.77 -33.29
N ASN A 257 -7.87 41.30 -32.73
CA ASN A 257 -8.92 41.93 -33.50
C ASN A 257 -8.62 43.41 -33.79
N ARG A 258 -9.19 43.94 -34.87
CA ARG A 258 -9.24 45.40 -35.06
C ARG A 258 -10.04 46.05 -33.93
N GLY A 259 -9.69 47.29 -33.59
CA GLY A 259 -10.38 48.03 -32.54
C GLY A 259 -11.84 48.38 -32.89
N LEU A 260 -12.73 48.35 -31.90
CA LEU A 260 -14.08 48.91 -31.98
C LEU A 260 -14.19 50.14 -31.07
N GLY A 261 -14.84 51.19 -31.55
CA GLY A 261 -14.91 52.48 -30.87
C GLY A 261 -15.37 53.57 -31.84
N THR A 262 -14.85 54.78 -31.68
CA THR A 262 -15.21 55.92 -32.53
C THR A 262 -13.99 56.50 -33.26
N PRO A 263 -14.05 56.66 -34.59
CA PRO A 263 -12.99 57.32 -35.36
C PRO A 263 -13.00 58.84 -35.22
N ASN A 264 -14.07 59.45 -34.70
CA ASN A 264 -14.18 60.89 -34.48
C ASN A 264 -14.53 61.15 -33.00
N PHE A 265 -13.59 60.86 -32.11
CA PHE A 265 -13.77 61.03 -30.66
C PHE A 265 -13.74 62.52 -30.26
N SER A 266 -12.70 63.25 -30.65
CA SER A 266 -12.55 64.70 -30.42
C SER A 266 -11.46 65.25 -31.35
N THR A 267 -11.37 66.57 -31.48
CA THR A 267 -10.27 67.21 -32.21
C THR A 267 -9.08 67.47 -31.27
N ALA A 268 -7.86 67.48 -31.82
CA ALA A 268 -6.67 67.80 -31.04
C ALA A 268 -6.77 69.18 -30.38
N ASN A 269 -7.25 70.18 -31.13
CA ASN A 269 -7.42 71.56 -30.66
C ASN A 269 -8.40 71.63 -29.47
N GLU A 270 -9.50 70.88 -29.50
CA GLU A 270 -10.43 70.82 -28.37
C GLU A 270 -9.77 70.20 -27.13
N LEU A 271 -9.05 69.09 -27.30
CA LEU A 271 -8.38 68.42 -26.18
C LEU A 271 -7.33 69.32 -25.51
N GLU A 272 -6.60 70.10 -26.31
CA GLU A 272 -5.60 71.06 -25.83
C GLU A 272 -6.24 72.28 -25.18
N SER A 273 -7.18 72.94 -25.87
CA SER A 273 -7.84 74.15 -25.36
C SER A 273 -8.65 73.89 -24.09
N GLU A 274 -9.22 72.69 -23.93
CA GLU A 274 -9.93 72.30 -22.71
C GLU A 274 -9.01 71.73 -21.62
N GLY A 275 -7.70 71.63 -21.85
CA GLY A 275 -6.70 71.20 -20.85
C GLY A 275 -6.62 69.69 -20.60
N PHE A 276 -7.20 68.86 -21.48
CA PHE A 276 -7.05 67.40 -21.39
C PHE A 276 -5.62 66.94 -21.70
N VAL A 277 -4.95 67.66 -22.60
CA VAL A 277 -3.52 67.50 -22.85
C VAL A 277 -2.77 68.42 -21.89
N ASN A 278 -1.87 67.84 -21.09
CA ASN A 278 -1.03 68.57 -20.16
C ASN A 278 0.34 67.90 -20.08
N ASP A 279 1.42 68.70 -20.14
CA ASP A 279 2.79 68.19 -20.11
C ASP A 279 3.05 67.11 -21.18
N ASP A 280 2.59 67.40 -22.41
CA ASP A 280 2.73 66.51 -23.58
C ASP A 280 2.11 65.10 -23.38
N ALA A 281 1.14 65.01 -22.46
CA ALA A 281 0.49 63.77 -22.08
C ALA A 281 -1.04 63.86 -22.15
N LEU A 282 -1.66 62.73 -22.50
CA LEU A 282 -3.11 62.54 -22.57
C LEU A 282 -3.50 61.31 -21.73
N HIS A 283 -4.45 61.48 -20.81
CA HIS A 283 -4.97 60.39 -19.99
C HIS A 283 -6.24 59.79 -20.59
N LEU A 284 -6.17 58.52 -20.98
CA LEU A 284 -7.25 57.75 -21.58
C LEU A 284 -7.72 56.65 -20.62
N PHE A 285 -8.97 56.23 -20.77
CA PHE A 285 -9.50 55.11 -20.02
C PHE A 285 -10.50 54.27 -20.83
N LEU A 286 -10.62 53.03 -20.41
CA LEU A 286 -11.67 52.09 -20.76
C LEU A 286 -12.34 51.65 -19.47
N HIS A 287 -13.67 51.63 -19.44
CA HIS A 287 -14.47 51.06 -18.36
C HIS A 287 -15.48 50.08 -18.95
N VAL A 288 -15.53 48.85 -18.45
CA VAL A 288 -16.47 47.81 -18.89
C VAL A 288 -17.53 47.61 -17.82
N GLU A 289 -18.80 47.68 -18.22
CA GLU A 289 -19.93 47.40 -17.33
C GLU A 289 -19.97 45.90 -17.00
N PRO A 290 -20.34 45.53 -15.75
CA PRO A 290 -20.39 44.14 -15.30
C PRO A 290 -21.32 43.27 -16.15
#